data_AF-A0A9W5X5W5-F1
#
_entry.id   AF-A0A9W5X5W5-F1
#
_cell.length_a   1.000
_cell.length_b   1.000
_cell.length_c   1.000
_cell.angle_alpha   90.00
_cell.angle_beta   90.00
_cell.angle_gamma   90.00
#
_symmetry.space_group_name_H-M   'P 1'
#
loop_
_entity.id
_entity.type
_entity.pdbx_description
1 polymer ?
#
loop_
_entity_poly.entity_id
_entity_poly.type
_entity_poly.pdbx_seq_one_letter_code
_entity_poly.pdbx_strand_id
1 'polypeptide(L)'
;MTNKLFLKSDQEKADQALNEYDHYRMLEIEYTANAKFGSAAACLRNAANALDTLQYLENRKQSIDQARQNMRQIKQQEAIRGSRI
;
A
#
# COMPACT_ATOMS: atom_id res chain seq x y z
N MET A 1 -10.57 13.41 8.80
CA MET A 1 -9.89 12.13 9.14
C MET A 1 -8.87 11.84 8.05
N THR A 2 -7.60 12.18 8.24
CA THR A 2 -6.53 11.74 7.34
C THR A 2 -6.26 10.27 7.59
N ASN A 3 -7.07 9.40 6.96
CA ASN A 3 -6.70 8.00 6.82
C ASN A 3 -5.47 7.97 5.92
N LYS A 4 -4.27 8.08 6.52
CA LYS A 4 -3.02 7.82 5.82
C LYS A 4 -3.07 6.36 5.39
N LEU A 5 -3.33 6.10 4.12
CA LEU A 5 -3.48 4.78 3.50
C LEU A 5 -2.27 3.85 3.78
N PHE A 6 -1.11 4.44 4.08
CA PHE A 6 0.11 3.72 4.38
C PHE A 6 0.65 4.07 5.78
N LEU A 7 1.56 3.23 6.29
CA LEU A 7 2.32 3.54 7.50
C LEU A 7 3.23 4.73 7.22
N LYS A 8 3.49 5.56 8.23
CA LYS A 8 4.42 6.71 8.10
C LYS A 8 5.82 6.25 7.66
N SER A 9 6.27 5.08 8.10
CA SER A 9 7.55 4.47 7.70
C SER A 9 7.59 4.07 6.22
N ASP A 10 6.43 3.89 5.60
CA ASP A 10 6.30 3.34 4.26
C ASP A 10 5.98 4.44 3.24
N GLN A 11 5.89 5.69 3.68
CA GLN A 11 5.43 6.82 2.86
C GLN A 11 6.35 7.03 1.66
N GLU A 12 7.67 7.05 1.85
CA GLU A 12 8.64 7.22 0.76
C GLU A 12 8.50 6.13 -0.30
N LYS A 13 8.32 4.88 0.13
CA LYS A 13 8.13 3.74 -0.79
C LYS A 13 6.79 3.81 -1.51
N ALA A 14 5.74 4.25 -0.83
CA ALA A 14 4.43 4.46 -1.46
C ALA A 14 4.49 5.59 -2.50
N ASP A 15 5.15 6.70 -2.16
CA ASP A 15 5.33 7.84 -3.06
C ASP A 15 6.15 7.42 -4.29
N GLN A 16 7.21 6.62 -4.11
CA GLN A 16 7.97 6.05 -5.23
C GLN A 16 7.10 5.16 -6.12
N ALA A 17 6.33 4.23 -5.55
CA ALA A 17 5.47 3.34 -6.32
C ALA A 17 4.37 4.10 -7.09
N LEU A 18 3.80 5.16 -6.50
CA LEU A 18 2.85 6.04 -7.19
C LEU A 18 3.51 6.73 -8.39
N ASN A 19 4.71 7.29 -8.21
CA ASN A 19 5.45 7.92 -9.29
C ASN A 19 5.82 6.93 -10.41
N GLU A 20 6.23 5.71 -10.06
CA GLU A 20 6.52 4.65 -11.03
C GLU A 20 5.26 4.25 -11.83
N TYR A 21 4.13 4.11 -11.15
CA TYR A 21 2.85 3.83 -11.80
C TYR A 21 2.51 4.91 -12.84
N ASP A 22 2.52 6.18 -12.44
CA ASP A 22 2.19 7.30 -13.33
C ASP A 22 3.16 7.37 -14.51
N HIS A 23 4.46 7.20 -14.25
CA HIS A 23 5.50 7.19 -15.28
C HIS A 23 5.26 6.10 -16.33
N TYR A 24 5.03 4.85 -15.90
CA TYR A 24 4.81 3.75 -16.83
C TYR A 24 3.47 3.85 -17.54
N ARG A 25 2.43 4.40 -16.92
CA ARG A 25 1.15 4.67 -17.60
C ARG A 25 1.30 5.71 -18.71
N MET A 26 2.07 6.77 -18.48
CA MET A 26 2.35 7.77 -19.51
C MET A 26 3.12 7.17 -20.70
N LEU A 27 4.20 6.42 -20.43
CA LEU A 27 5.00 5.78 -21.47
C LEU A 27 4.21 4.71 -22.25
N GLU A 28 3.34 3.96 -21.56
CA GLU A 28 2.46 2.98 -22.20
C GLU A 28 1.59 3.63 -23.27
N ILE A 29 0.93 4.74 -22.93
CA ILE A 29 0.07 5.48 -23.86
C ILE A 29 0.88 5.95 -25.08
N GLU A 30 2.07 6.50 -24.86
CA GLU A 30 2.97 6.93 -25.94
C GLU A 30 3.37 5.76 -26.84
N TYR A 31 3.79 4.63 -26.26
CA TYR A 31 4.18 3.45 -27.03
C TYR A 31 3.02 2.84 -27.79
N THR A 32 1.83 2.80 -27.21
CA THR A 32 0.61 2.33 -27.86
C THR A 32 0.25 3.24 -29.05
N ALA A 33 0.33 4.56 -28.89
CA ALA A 33 0.07 5.52 -29.97
C ALA A 33 1.07 5.38 -31.14
N ASN A 34 2.31 4.94 -30.86
CA ASN A 34 3.35 4.70 -31.86
C ASN A 34 3.42 3.23 -32.34
N ALA A 35 2.41 2.40 -32.06
CA ALA A 35 2.37 0.97 -32.40
C ALA A 35 3.56 0.13 -31.88
N LYS A 36 4.24 0.59 -30.82
CA LYS A 36 5.35 -0.12 -30.14
C LYS A 36 4.81 -1.05 -29.05
N PHE A 37 4.00 -2.04 -29.43
CA PHE A 37 3.23 -2.85 -28.49
C PHE A 37 4.07 -3.65 -27.49
N GLY A 38 5.27 -4.11 -27.88
CA GLY A 38 6.18 -4.80 -26.96
C GLY A 38 6.61 -3.90 -25.78
N SER A 39 6.93 -2.65 -26.08
CA SER A 39 7.29 -1.65 -25.07
C SER A 39 6.10 -1.24 -24.21
N ALA A 40 4.91 -1.09 -24.82
CA ALA A 40 3.67 -0.82 -24.09
C ALA A 40 3.34 -1.95 -23.10
N ALA A 41 3.45 -3.22 -23.52
CA ALA A 41 3.21 -4.36 -22.65
C ALA A 41 4.20 -4.43 -21.47
N ALA A 42 5.47 -4.07 -21.70
CA ALA A 42 6.46 -3.97 -20.62
C ALA A 42 6.09 -2.85 -19.62
N CYS A 43 5.64 -1.69 -20.10
CA CYS A 43 5.17 -0.59 -19.25
C CYS A 43 3.94 -1.00 -18.43
N LEU A 44 2.96 -1.67 -19.03
CA LEU A 44 1.79 -2.19 -18.30
C LEU A 44 2.19 -3.14 -17.18
N ARG A 45 3.15 -4.04 -17.43
CA ARG A 45 3.65 -4.95 -16.39
C ARG A 45 4.32 -4.20 -15.25
N ASN A 46 5.13 -3.20 -15.55
CA ASN A 46 5.79 -2.41 -14.52
C ASN A 46 4.80 -1.56 -13.71
N ALA A 47 3.79 -0.97 -14.37
CA ALA A 47 2.70 -0.28 -13.69
C ALA A 47 1.92 -1.23 -12.77
N ALA A 48 1.67 -2.47 -13.19
CA ALA A 48 1.03 -3.49 -12.34
C ALA A 48 1.89 -3.82 -11.11
N ASN A 49 3.21 -3.99 -11.27
CA ASN A 49 4.12 -4.23 -10.14
C ASN A 49 4.11 -3.07 -9.11
N ALA A 50 3.98 -1.83 -9.58
CA ALA A 50 3.84 -0.66 -8.72
C ALA A 50 2.52 -0.72 -7.92
N LEU A 51 1.41 -1.11 -8.56
CA LEU A 51 0.13 -1.33 -7.87
C LEU A 51 0.20 -2.45 -6.85
N ASP A 52 0.85 -3.58 -7.17
CA ASP A 52 1.06 -4.69 -6.22
C ASP A 52 1.84 -4.22 -4.99
N THR A 53 2.85 -3.35 -5.19
CA THR A 53 3.60 -2.74 -4.10
C THR A 53 2.71 -1.88 -3.21
N LEU A 54 1.85 -1.04 -3.80
CA LEU A 54 0.91 -0.21 -3.04
C LEU A 54 -0.09 -1.06 -2.24
N GLN A 55 -0.67 -2.09 -2.85
CA GLN A 55 -1.58 -3.00 -2.16
C GLN A 55 -0.91 -3.71 -0.98
N TYR A 56 0.34 -4.15 -1.16
CA TYR A 56 1.11 -4.75 -0.07
C TYR A 56 1.29 -3.79 1.11
N LEU A 57 1.61 -2.52 0.85
CA LEU A 57 1.79 -1.51 1.90
C LEU A 57 0.48 -1.19 2.62
N GLU A 58 -0.63 -1.12 1.89
CA GLU A 58 -1.97 -0.96 2.46
C GLU A 58 -2.32 -2.13 3.39
N ASN A 59 -2.14 -3.36 2.93
CA ASN A 59 -2.42 -4.58 3.71
C ASN A 59 -1.56 -4.63 4.99
N ARG A 60 -0.30 -4.21 4.90
CA ARG A 60 0.62 -4.15 6.04
C ARG A 60 0.12 -3.14 7.08
N LYS A 61 -0.36 -1.96 6.66
CA LYS A 61 -0.97 -0.98 7.57
C LYS A 61 -2.19 -1.57 8.26
N GLN A 62 -3.13 -2.13 7.49
CA GLN A 62 -4.36 -2.72 8.02
C GLN A 62 -4.05 -3.79 9.08
N SER A 63 -3.07 -4.67 8.79
CA SER A 63 -2.62 -5.70 9.72
C SER A 63 -2.07 -5.13 11.03
N ILE A 64 -1.26 -4.08 10.97
CA ILE A 64 -0.69 -3.41 12.16
C ILE A 64 -1.77 -2.69 12.96
N ASP A 65 -2.71 -2.01 12.31
CA ASP A 65 -3.80 -1.33 12.98
C ASP A 65 -4.73 -2.34 13.68
N GLN A 66 -5.02 -3.48 13.03
CA GLN A 66 -5.75 -4.57 13.65
C GLN A 66 -5.01 -5.15 14.87
N ALA A 67 -3.69 -5.38 14.77
CA ALA A 67 -2.89 -5.86 15.89
C ALA A 67 -2.91 -4.88 17.08
N ARG A 68 -2.84 -3.57 16.82
CA ARG A 68 -2.96 -2.53 17.85
C ARG A 68 -4.33 -2.55 18.53
N GLN A 69 -5.40 -2.74 17.77
CA GLN A 69 -6.74 -2.86 18.31
C GLN A 69 -6.87 -4.08 19.22
N ASN A 70 -6.38 -5.25 18.77
CA ASN A 70 -6.40 -6.48 19.55
C ASN A 70 -5.62 -6.32 20.86
N MET A 71 -4.42 -5.72 20.84
CA MET A 71 -3.64 -5.45 22.05
C MET A 71 -4.38 -4.53 23.03
N ARG A 72 -5.10 -3.51 22.55
CA ARG A 72 -5.90 -2.64 23.42
C ARG A 72 -7.03 -3.41 24.10
N GLN A 73 -7.71 -4.28 23.37
CA GLN A 73 -8.78 -5.12 23.92
C GLN A 73 -8.26 -6.09 24.98
N ILE A 74 -7.11 -6.73 24.74
CA ILE A 74 -6.47 -7.61 25.72
C ILE A 74 -6.13 -6.85 27.00
N LYS A 75 -5.47 -5.69 26.89
CA LYS A 75 -5.13 -4.86 28.07
C LYS A 75 -6.36 -4.43 28.86
N GLN A 76 -7.47 -4.12 28.19
CA GLN A 76 -8.73 -3.79 28.86
C GLN A 76 -9.31 -4.99 29.61
N GLN A 77 -9.30 -6.17 28.99
CA GLN A 77 -9.78 -7.40 29.64
C GLN A 77 -8.91 -7.79 30.85
N GLU A 78 -7.58 -7.65 30.73
CA GLU A 78 -6.65 -7.90 31.84
C GLU A 78 -6.84 -6.92 33.00
N ALA A 79 -7.00 -5.63 32.71
CA ALA A 79 -7.29 -4.63 33.73
C ALA A 79 -8.58 -4.97 34.50
N ILE A 80 -9.65 -5.35 33.79
CA ILE A 80 -10.92 -5.76 34.40
C ILE A 80 -10.73 -7.01 35.28
N ARG A 81 -9.97 -8.01 34.81
CA ARG A 81 -9.68 -9.24 35.57
C ARG A 81 -8.87 -8.94 36.84
N GLY A 82 -7.85 -8.10 36.75
CA GLY A 82 -7.01 -7.71 37.89
C GLY A 82 -7.76 -6.89 38.95
N SER A 83 -8.76 -6.09 38.54
CA SER A 83 -9.60 -5.30 39.46
C SER A 83 -10.73 -6.08 40.15
N ARG A 84 -10.88 -7.39 39.87
CA ARG A 84 -11.89 -8.28 40.49
C ARG A 84 -11.30 -9.18 41.59
N ILE A 85 -10.05 -8.94 41.98
CA ILE A 85 -9.33 -9.58 43.09
C ILE A 85 -9.07 -8.50 44.14
#